data_AF-A0A131MBA1-F1
#
_entry.id   AF-A0A131MBA1-F1
#
_cell.length_a   1.000
_cell.length_b   1.000
_cell.length_c   1.000
_cell.angle_alpha   90.00
_cell.angle_beta   90.00
_cell.angle_gamma   90.00
#
_symmetry.space_group_name_H-M   'P 1'
#
loop_
_entity.id
_entity.type
_entity.pdbx_description
1 polymer ?
#
loop_
_entity_poly.entity_id
_entity_poly.type
_entity_poly.pdbx_seq_one_letter_code
_entity_poly.pdbx_strand_id
1 'polypeptide(L)'
;MDDQRAPFLPGLNPNGQIILRRLNTDPGNEELDEHLVEWLMRVQGERLDEQRSELPPIKPEGQEEVDKKKEEDVTAIVMRMQAGRLEDQRAHLPNIPTSKN
;
A
#
# COMPACT_ATOMS: atom_id res chain seq x y z
N MET A 1 -27.11 15.87 -11.87
CA MET A 1 -26.46 14.85 -11.00
C MET A 1 -25.36 14.10 -11.75
N ASP A 2 -25.19 14.30 -13.06
CA ASP A 2 -24.18 13.62 -13.87
C ASP A 2 -22.76 14.22 -13.76
N ASP A 3 -22.64 15.40 -13.15
CA ASP A 3 -21.38 16.15 -13.04
C ASP A 3 -20.36 15.53 -12.06
N GLN A 4 -20.76 14.50 -11.31
CA GLN A 4 -19.89 13.72 -10.42
C GLN A 4 -19.44 12.37 -11.03
N ARG A 5 -19.88 12.02 -12.24
CA ARG A 5 -19.43 10.78 -12.88
C ARG A 5 -18.03 10.98 -13.45
N ALA A 6 -17.08 10.15 -13.00
CA ALA A 6 -15.77 10.07 -13.61
C ALA A 6 -15.94 9.70 -15.10
N PRO A 7 -15.49 10.53 -16.05
CA PRO A 7 -15.63 10.25 -17.48
C PRO A 7 -14.77 9.06 -17.91
N PHE A 8 -13.72 8.77 -17.15
CA PHE A 8 -12.83 7.64 -17.34
C PHE A 8 -12.57 6.93 -16.02
N LEU A 9 -12.93 5.66 -15.98
CA LEU A 9 -12.53 4.77 -14.90
C LEU A 9 -11.06 4.34 -15.15
N PRO A 10 -10.12 4.64 -14.23
CA PRO A 10 -8.74 4.22 -14.40
C PRO A 10 -8.65 2.69 -14.44
N GLY A 11 -7.89 2.16 -15.40
CA GLY A 11 -7.78 0.72 -15.66
C GLY A 11 -8.82 0.15 -16.63
N LEU A 12 -9.77 0.96 -17.12
CA LEU A 12 -10.69 0.53 -18.16
C LEU A 12 -10.16 0.81 -19.57
N ASN A 13 -10.15 -0.23 -20.41
CA ASN A 13 -9.90 -0.04 -21.84
C ASN A 13 -11.09 0.69 -22.53
N PRO A 14 -10.87 1.31 -23.71
CA PRO A 14 -11.92 2.06 -24.42
C PRO A 14 -13.17 1.22 -24.74
N ASN A 15 -13.01 -0.09 -24.94
CA ASN A 15 -14.11 -1.00 -25.21
C ASN A 15 -15.00 -1.22 -23.98
N GLY A 16 -14.42 -1.33 -22.79
CA GLY A 16 -15.14 -1.46 -21.52
C GLY A 16 -15.98 -0.22 -21.22
N GLN A 17 -15.46 0.96 -21.53
CA GLN A 17 -16.19 2.23 -21.41
C GLN A 17 -17.44 2.30 -22.31
N ILE A 18 -17.36 1.71 -23.50
CA ILE A 18 -18.49 1.64 -24.44
C ILE A 18 -19.56 0.65 -23.93
N ILE A 19 -19.13 -0.50 -23.42
CA ILE A 19 -20.03 -1.53 -22.86
C ILE A 19 -20.80 -0.96 -21.65
N LEU A 20 -20.11 -0.30 -20.72
CA LEU A 20 -20.75 0.36 -19.56
C LEU A 20 -21.79 1.41 -19.95
N ARG A 21 -21.55 2.18 -21.02
CA ARG A 21 -22.55 3.12 -21.53
C ARG A 21 -23.77 2.43 -22.13
N ARG A 22 -23.58 1.33 -22.87
CA ARG A 22 -24.67 0.58 -23.50
C ARG A 22 -25.58 -0.11 -22.47
N LEU A 23 -25.01 -0.66 -21.41
CA LEU A 23 -25.77 -1.23 -20.28
C LEU A 23 -26.68 -0.21 -19.59
N ASN A 24 -26.20 1.02 -19.46
CA ASN A 24 -26.97 2.11 -18.86
C ASN A 24 -28.14 2.57 -19.76
N THR A 25 -28.14 2.19 -21.04
CA THR A 25 -29.20 2.51 -22.00
C THR A 25 -30.15 1.34 -22.29
N ASP A 26 -29.72 0.10 -22.04
CA ASP A 26 -30.52 -1.11 -22.32
C ASP A 26 -30.29 -2.19 -21.23
N PRO A 27 -30.95 -2.07 -20.06
CA PRO A 27 -30.72 -2.91 -18.89
C PRO A 27 -31.41 -4.29 -18.96
N GLY A 28 -31.93 -4.70 -20.12
CA GLY A 28 -32.63 -5.99 -20.30
C GLY A 28 -31.94 -6.94 -21.27
N ASN A 29 -30.72 -6.60 -21.71
CA ASN A 29 -29.98 -7.36 -22.71
C ASN A 29 -29.01 -8.35 -22.04
N GLU A 30 -29.47 -9.60 -21.87
CA GLU A 30 -28.72 -10.68 -21.21
C GLU A 30 -27.36 -10.96 -21.86
N GLU A 31 -27.23 -10.78 -23.19
CA GLU A 31 -25.97 -10.96 -23.91
C GLU A 31 -24.93 -9.87 -23.57
N LEU A 32 -25.40 -8.62 -23.39
CA LEU A 32 -24.53 -7.53 -22.93
C LEU A 32 -24.09 -7.72 -21.48
N ASP A 33 -24.94 -8.33 -20.64
CA ASP A 33 -24.64 -8.64 -19.24
C ASP A 33 -23.59 -9.75 -19.12
N GLU A 34 -23.68 -10.83 -19.91
CA GLU A 34 -22.68 -11.90 -19.94
C GLU A 34 -21.30 -11.38 -20.37
N HIS A 35 -21.26 -10.55 -21.42
CA HIS A 35 -20.03 -9.92 -21.87
C HIS A 35 -19.42 -8.96 -20.83
N LEU A 36 -20.25 -8.29 -20.03
CA LEU A 36 -19.77 -7.48 -18.92
C LEU A 36 -19.11 -8.33 -17.84
N VAL A 37 -19.74 -9.44 -17.45
CA VAL A 37 -19.21 -10.34 -16.41
C VAL A 37 -17.86 -10.91 -16.85
N GLU A 38 -17.76 -11.38 -18.09
CA GLU A 38 -16.50 -11.87 -18.67
C GLU A 38 -15.42 -10.78 -18.69
N TRP A 39 -15.80 -9.56 -19.07
CA TRP A 39 -14.87 -8.43 -19.14
C TRP A 39 -14.44 -7.95 -17.74
N LEU A 40 -15.34 -7.93 -16.75
CA LEU A 40 -15.01 -7.64 -15.34
C LEU A 40 -14.03 -8.66 -14.76
N MET A 41 -14.27 -9.95 -15.02
CA MET A 41 -13.35 -11.02 -14.60
C MET A 41 -11.96 -10.83 -15.18
N ARG A 42 -11.84 -10.40 -16.44
CA ARG A 42 -10.55 -10.11 -17.08
C ARG A 42 -9.84 -8.89 -16.48
N VAL A 43 -10.54 -7.77 -16.33
CA VAL A 43 -9.92 -6.51 -15.85
C VAL A 43 -9.58 -6.55 -14.36
N GLN A 44 -10.33 -7.32 -13.56
CA GLN A 44 -10.07 -7.46 -12.12
C GLN A 44 -9.11 -8.62 -11.78
N GLY A 45 -8.91 -9.58 -12.70
CA GLY A 45 -8.06 -10.75 -12.49
C GLY A 45 -6.60 -10.38 -12.20
N GLU A 46 -6.01 -9.48 -13.00
CA GLU A 46 -4.58 -9.12 -12.85
C GLU A 46 -4.30 -8.38 -11.54
N ARG A 47 -5.22 -7.51 -11.08
CA ARG A 47 -5.04 -6.70 -9.87
C ARG A 47 -4.98 -7.54 -8.59
N LEU A 48 -5.58 -8.72 -8.58
CA LEU A 48 -5.55 -9.61 -7.42
C LEU A 48 -4.22 -10.34 -7.31
N ASP A 49 -3.64 -10.79 -8.42
CA ASP A 49 -2.37 -11.53 -8.39
C ASP A 49 -1.17 -10.61 -8.12
N GLU A 50 -1.20 -9.35 -8.57
CA GLU A 50 -0.18 -8.34 -8.22
C GLU A 50 -0.17 -7.97 -6.72
N GLN A 51 -1.28 -8.21 -6.00
CA GLN A 51 -1.40 -7.97 -4.56
C GLN A 51 -1.28 -9.25 -3.72
N ARG A 52 -1.13 -10.42 -4.35
CA ARG A 52 -0.78 -11.65 -3.63
C ARG A 52 0.70 -11.59 -3.31
N SER A 53 1.03 -11.56 -2.02
CA SER A 53 2.38 -11.92 -1.60
C SER A 53 2.51 -13.43 -1.72
N GLU A 54 3.55 -13.89 -2.41
CA GLU A 54 3.99 -15.27 -2.25
C GLU A 54 4.37 -15.48 -0.78
N LEU A 55 4.03 -16.65 -0.24
CA LEU A 55 4.55 -17.05 1.05
C LEU A 55 6.08 -17.16 0.90
N PRO A 56 6.88 -16.49 1.76
CA PRO A 56 8.32 -16.63 1.69
C PRO A 56 8.71 -18.11 1.69
N PRO A 57 9.68 -18.55 0.88
CA PRO A 57 10.10 -19.94 0.86
C PRO A 57 10.49 -20.37 2.28
N ILE A 58 10.01 -21.56 2.70
CA ILE A 58 10.35 -22.13 4.01
C ILE A 58 11.86 -22.28 4.03
N LYS A 59 12.53 -21.41 4.79
CA LYS A 59 13.97 -21.50 4.97
C LYS A 59 14.28 -22.75 5.80
N PRO A 60 15.39 -23.46 5.53
CA PRO A 60 15.78 -24.60 6.35
C PRO A 60 15.94 -24.17 7.81
N GLU A 61 15.61 -25.06 8.75
CA GLU A 61 15.74 -24.81 10.19
C GLU A 61 17.14 -24.26 10.51
N GLY A 62 17.19 -23.09 11.15
CA GLY A 62 18.43 -22.37 11.48
C GLY A 62 18.79 -21.19 10.56
N GLN A 63 18.26 -21.09 9.34
CA GLN A 63 18.54 -19.93 8.48
C GLN A 63 17.88 -18.64 8.99
N GLU A 64 16.69 -18.75 9.60
CA GLU A 64 16.01 -17.60 10.23
C GLU A 64 16.81 -17.05 11.41
N GLU A 65 17.45 -17.90 12.21
CA GLU A 65 18.33 -17.45 13.29
C GLU A 65 19.58 -16.74 12.76
N VAL A 66 20.14 -17.24 11.65
CA VAL A 66 21.29 -16.60 10.99
C VAL A 66 20.92 -15.23 10.45
N ASP A 67 19.74 -15.06 9.86
CA ASP A 67 19.28 -13.76 9.34
C ASP A 67 18.93 -12.78 10.46
N LYS A 68 18.24 -13.24 11.51
CA LYS A 68 17.97 -12.42 12.72
C LYS A 68 19.27 -11.94 13.37
N LYS A 69 20.28 -12.81 13.46
CA LYS A 69 21.59 -12.45 14.00
C LYS A 69 22.29 -11.35 13.18
N LYS A 70 22.18 -11.38 11.85
CA LYS A 70 22.71 -10.31 10.99
C LYS A 70 21.96 -8.99 11.19
N GLU A 71 20.65 -9.03 11.37
CA GLU A 71 19.85 -7.83 11.66
C GLU A 71 20.21 -7.22 13.03
N GLU A 72 20.44 -8.07 14.04
CA GLU A 72 20.94 -7.65 15.35
C GLU A 72 22.31 -6.95 15.25
N ASP A 73 23.21 -7.45 14.41
CA ASP A 73 24.52 -6.82 14.19
C ASP A 73 24.38 -5.40 13.59
N VAL A 74 23.49 -5.22 12.61
CA VAL A 74 23.25 -3.89 11.99
C VAL A 74 22.59 -2.93 12.98
N THR A 75 21.59 -3.39 13.73
CA THR A 75 20.92 -2.55 14.74
C THR A 75 21.88 -2.14 15.85
N ALA A 76 22.77 -3.04 16.30
CA ALA A 76 23.82 -2.72 17.27
C ALA A 76 24.80 -1.67 16.74
N ILE A 77 25.19 -1.74 15.46
CA ILE A 77 26.03 -0.72 14.81
C ILE A 77 25.32 0.63 14.79
N VAL A 78 24.05 0.67 14.38
CA VAL A 78 23.24 1.90 14.34
C VAL A 78 23.13 2.53 15.72
N MET A 79 22.82 1.74 16.75
CA MET A 79 22.73 2.22 18.13
C MET A 79 24.06 2.82 18.60
N ARG A 80 25.20 2.19 18.29
CA ARG A 80 26.53 2.73 18.63
C ARG A 80 26.85 4.02 17.88
N MET A 81 26.55 4.08 16.58
CA MET A 81 26.82 5.27 15.75
C MET A 81 25.94 6.47 16.12
N GLN A 82 24.72 6.22 16.58
CA GLN A 82 23.77 7.27 16.94
C GLN A 82 23.75 7.57 18.44
N ALA A 83 24.48 6.80 19.25
CA ALA A 83 24.59 7.03 20.68
C ALA A 83 25.03 8.47 20.98
N GLY A 84 24.38 9.10 21.95
CA GLY A 84 24.75 10.44 22.43
C GLY A 84 24.15 11.61 21.64
N ARG A 85 23.76 11.45 20.37
CA ARG A 85 23.22 12.56 19.55
C ARG A 85 21.98 13.24 20.14
N LEU A 86 21.18 12.47 20.89
CA LEU A 86 19.99 12.97 21.58
C LEU A 86 20.35 13.79 22.82
N GLU A 87 21.41 13.40 23.53
CA GLU A 87 21.90 14.15 24.68
C GLU A 87 22.62 15.43 24.24
N ASP A 88 23.38 15.38 23.14
CA ASP A 88 24.06 16.54 22.57
C ASP A 88 23.10 17.63 22.07
N GLN A 89 21.88 17.25 21.66
CA GLN A 89 20.83 18.18 21.25
C GLN A 89 19.84 18.50 22.38
N ARG A 90 20.11 18.05 23.60
CA ARG A 90 19.22 18.31 24.74
C ARG A 90 19.31 19.78 25.15
N ALA A 91 18.26 20.53 24.85
CA ALA A 91 18.13 21.90 25.31
C ALA A 91 18.05 21.93 26.84
N HIS A 92 18.91 22.73 27.47
CA HIS A 92 18.83 22.99 28.90
C HIS A 92 17.74 24.02 29.14
N LEU A 93 16.84 23.74 30.09
CA LEU A 93 15.81 24.70 30.47
C LEU A 93 16.47 25.97 31.04
N PRO A 94 16.06 27.17 30.59
CA PRO A 94 16.56 28.40 31.18
C PRO A 94 16.15 28.45 32.65
N ASN A 95 17.12 28.76 33.52
CA ASN A 95 16.86 28.91 34.94
C ASN A 95 16.12 30.23 35.16
N ILE A 96 14.79 30.18 35.30
CA ILE A 96 13.97 31.37 35.56
C ILE A 96 14.24 31.76 37.02
N PRO A 97 14.86 32.91 37.31
CA PRO A 97 15.03 33.35 38.68
C PRO A 97 13.64 33.59 39.27
N THR A 98 13.28 32.82 40.29
CA THR A 98 12.08 33.07 41.07
C THR A 98 12.28 34.40 41.78
N SER A 99 11.57 35.44 41.30
CA SER A 99 11.47 36.71 42.01
C SER A 99 10.90 36.41 43.40
N LYS A 100 11.75 36.54 44.43
CA LYS A 100 11.34 36.45 45.82
C LYS A 100 10.46 37.68 46.11
N ASN A 101 9.18 37.43 46.36
CA ASN A 101 8.29 38.38 47.05
C ASN A 101 8.66 38.47 48.52
#